data_AF-A0A3Q8VK24-F1
#
_entry.id   AF-A0A3Q8VK24-F1
#
_cell.length_a   1.000
_cell.length_b   1.000
_cell.length_c   1.000
_cell.angle_alpha   90.00
_cell.angle_beta   90.00
_cell.angle_gamma   90.00
#
_symmetry.space_group_name_H-M   'P 1'
#
loop_
_entity.id
_entity.type
_entity.pdbx_description
1 polymer ?
#
loop_
_entity_poly.entity_id
_entity_poly.type
_entity_poly.pdbx_seq_one_letter_code
_entity_poly.pdbx_strand_id
1 'polypeptide(L)'
;MKTPFGTWIYLLLVACGGAWALGLQTTWWQRTLAVIAVIGLAVADAAHTAIVSELRERTAQALDSLSMWIRGPLAIAGGAWIAGLNLPAAGRVTLAAAVVTVLLFERSMTAAPVARSAR
;
A
#
# COMPACT_ATOMS: atom_id res chain seq x y z
N MET A 1 -14.69 -7.67 -6.82
CA MET A 1 -15.14 -6.28 -6.60
C MET A 1 -14.29 -5.68 -5.48
N LYS A 2 -13.35 -4.78 -5.78
CA LYS A 2 -12.59 -4.07 -4.73
C LYS A 2 -13.53 -3.04 -4.11
N THR A 3 -13.78 -3.13 -2.82
CA THR A 3 -14.69 -2.21 -2.13
C THR A 3 -14.10 -0.78 -2.16
N PRO A 4 -14.95 0.27 -2.22
CA PRO A 4 -14.53 1.67 -2.19
C PRO A 4 -13.52 1.96 -1.07
N PHE A 5 -13.80 1.40 0.11
CA PHE A 5 -12.98 1.49 1.30
C PHE A 5 -11.59 0.86 1.13
N GLY A 6 -11.51 -0.29 0.45
CA GLY A 6 -10.25 -0.98 0.19
C GLY A 6 -9.29 -0.17 -0.68
N THR A 7 -9.81 0.57 -1.67
CA THR A 7 -8.99 1.43 -2.55
C THR A 7 -8.36 2.58 -1.78
N TRP A 8 -9.11 3.23 -0.88
CA TRP A 8 -8.60 4.33 -0.05
C TRP A 8 -7.53 3.87 0.94
N ILE A 9 -7.74 2.71 1.59
CA ILE A 9 -6.73 2.12 2.47
C ILE A 9 -5.46 1.79 1.69
N TYR A 10 -5.60 1.18 0.51
CA TYR A 10 -4.45 0.85 -0.32
C TYR A 10 -3.69 2.11 -0.78
N LEU A 11 -4.41 3.19 -1.06
CA LEU A 11 -3.82 4.49 -1.37
C LEU A 11 -3.02 5.07 -0.21
N LEU A 12 -3.61 5.08 0.98
CA LEU A 12 -2.94 5.53 2.20
C LEU A 12 -1.64 4.78 2.39
N LEU A 13 -1.69 3.45 2.30
CA LEU A 13 -0.52 2.59 2.48
C LEU A 13 0.55 2.87 1.43
N VAL A 14 0.20 3.00 0.16
CA VAL A 14 1.17 3.30 -0.90
C VAL A 14 1.77 4.71 -0.73
N ALA A 15 0.97 5.72 -0.42
CA ALA A 15 1.44 7.08 -0.19
C ALA A 15 2.36 7.19 1.04
N CYS A 16 1.96 6.56 2.16
CA CYS A 16 2.79 6.46 3.36
C CYS A 16 4.09 5.69 3.08
N GLY A 17 4.05 4.66 2.24
CA GLY A 17 5.24 3.93 1.82
C GLY A 17 6.22 4.78 1.03
N GLY A 18 5.70 5.62 0.12
CA GLY A 18 6.50 6.63 -0.59
C GLY A 18 7.14 7.61 0.38
N ALA A 19 6.36 8.14 1.34
CA ALA A 19 6.88 9.05 2.35
C ALA A 19 7.97 8.41 3.23
N TRP A 20 7.81 7.14 3.58
CA TRP A 20 8.80 6.36 4.33
C TRP A 20 10.07 6.08 3.54
N ALA A 21 9.95 5.75 2.25
CA ALA A 21 11.07 5.54 1.35
C ALA A 21 11.89 6.82 1.14
N LEU A 22 11.22 7.97 1.03
CA LEU A 22 11.84 9.30 0.99
C LEU A 22 12.43 9.72 2.33
N GLY A 23 12.13 8.98 3.40
CA GLY A 23 12.64 9.24 4.73
C GLY A 23 12.05 10.45 5.43
N LEU A 24 10.82 10.82 5.08
CA LEU A 24 10.08 11.87 5.77
C LEU A 24 9.88 11.47 7.24
N GLN A 25 10.62 12.17 8.09
CA GLN A 25 10.49 12.12 9.54
C GLN A 25 9.22 12.88 9.92
N THR A 26 8.17 12.14 10.26
CA THR A 26 6.92 12.72 10.77
C THR A 26 6.71 12.38 12.23
N THR A 27 6.18 13.35 12.97
CA THR A 27 5.73 13.14 14.34
C THR A 27 4.47 12.26 14.34
N TRP A 28 4.21 11.58 15.46
CA TRP A 28 3.06 10.68 15.59
C TRP A 28 1.73 11.36 15.24
N TRP A 29 1.54 12.64 15.60
CA TRP A 29 0.32 13.39 15.31
C TRP A 29 0.12 13.65 13.80
N GLN A 30 1.20 13.87 13.04
CA GLN A 30 1.12 14.05 11.58
C GLN A 30 0.68 12.76 10.89
N ARG A 31 1.15 11.61 11.41
CA ARG A 31 0.71 10.28 10.93
C ARG A 31 -0.77 10.08 11.23
N THR A 32 -1.22 10.42 12.43
CA THR A 32 -2.63 10.34 12.82
C THR A 32 -3.51 11.21 11.92
N LEU A 33 -3.10 12.44 11.61
CA LEU A 33 -3.86 13.31 10.70
C LEU A 33 -3.94 12.75 9.29
N ALA A 34 -2.85 12.18 8.76
CA ALA A 34 -2.86 11.55 7.43
C ALA A 34 -3.84 10.36 7.38
N VAL A 35 -3.87 9.53 8.42
CA VAL A 35 -4.81 8.42 8.55
C VAL A 35 -6.25 8.94 8.63
N ILE A 36 -6.52 9.93 9.48
CA ILE A 36 -7.86 10.54 9.64
C ILE A 36 -8.35 11.15 8.32
N ALA A 37 -7.48 11.85 7.59
CA ALA A 37 -7.84 12.47 6.31
C ALA A 37 -8.31 11.42 5.29
N VAL A 38 -7.63 10.28 5.20
CA VAL A 38 -8.04 9.20 4.29
C VAL A 38 -9.30 8.48 4.76
N ILE A 39 -9.47 8.27 6.07
CA ILE A 39 -10.73 7.74 6.60
C ILE A 39 -11.89 8.68 6.27
N GLY A 40 -11.70 10.00 6.42
CA GLY A 40 -12.69 11.01 6.05
C GLY A 40 -13.07 10.95 4.57
N LEU A 41 -12.08 10.81 3.68
CA LEU A 41 -12.29 10.59 2.25
C LEU A 41 -13.06 9.28 1.98
N ALA A 42 -12.72 8.20 2.67
CA ALA A 42 -13.40 6.92 2.51
C ALA A 42 -14.87 6.98 2.97
N VAL A 43 -15.16 7.72 4.05
CA VAL A 43 -16.52 7.97 4.53
C VAL A 43 -17.29 8.86 3.56
N ALA A 44 -16.66 9.92 3.03
CA ALA A 44 -17.27 10.79 2.03
C ALA A 44 -17.58 10.07 0.71
N ASP A 45 -16.73 9.10 0.31
CA ASP A 45 -16.98 8.22 -0.83
C ASP A 45 -18.15 7.26 -0.55
N ALA A 46 -18.22 6.70 0.66
CA ALA A 46 -19.33 5.85 1.09
C ALA A 46 -20.67 6.62 1.15
N ALA A 47 -20.62 7.93 1.36
CA ALA A 47 -21.77 8.83 1.27
C ALA A 47 -22.15 9.20 -0.19
N HIS A 48 -21.52 8.58 -1.20
CA HIS A 48 -21.79 8.79 -2.63
C HIS A 48 -21.66 10.24 -3.11
N THR A 49 -20.70 10.97 -2.56
CA THR A 49 -20.39 12.31 -3.07
C THR A 49 -19.72 12.21 -4.43
N ALA A 50 -20.34 12.75 -5.48
CA ALA A 50 -19.90 12.60 -6.87
C ALA A 50 -18.43 13.01 -7.09
N ILE A 51 -17.97 14.05 -6.39
CA ILE A 51 -16.60 14.57 -6.45
C ILE A 51 -15.59 13.53 -5.94
N VAL A 52 -15.91 12.82 -4.85
CA VAL A 52 -15.00 11.86 -4.23
C VAL A 52 -14.94 10.57 -5.04
N SER A 53 -16.06 10.17 -5.65
CA SER A 53 -16.08 9.00 -6.53
C SER A 53 -15.24 9.21 -7.80
N GLU A 54 -15.28 10.40 -8.41
CA GLU A 54 -14.40 10.71 -9.55
C GLU A 54 -12.93 10.79 -9.14
N LEU A 55 -12.65 11.37 -7.96
CA LEU A 55 -11.30 11.38 -7.40
C LEU A 55 -10.81 9.94 -7.18
N ARG A 56 -11.63 9.05 -6.62
CA ARG A 56 -11.30 7.64 -6.41
C ARG A 56 -10.96 6.95 -7.72
N GLU A 57 -11.72 7.17 -8.79
CA GLU A 57 -11.46 6.53 -10.09
C GLU A 57 -10.13 6.97 -10.68
N ARG A 58 -9.86 8.28 -10.74
CA ARG A 58 -8.58 8.81 -11.20
C ARG A 58 -7.42 8.28 -10.37
N THR A 59 -7.63 8.22 -9.05
CA THR A 59 -6.59 7.76 -8.14
C THR A 59 -6.36 6.27 -8.28
N ALA A 60 -7.42 5.46 -8.44
CA ALA A 60 -7.32 4.02 -8.71
C ALA A 60 -6.59 3.74 -10.04
N GLN A 61 -6.85 4.55 -11.08
CA GLN A 61 -6.14 4.48 -12.36
C GLN A 61 -4.65 4.81 -12.22
N ALA A 62 -4.31 5.87 -11.48
CA ALA A 62 -2.91 6.23 -11.18
C ALA A 62 -2.21 5.16 -10.34
N LEU A 63 -2.97 4.50 -9.48
CA LEU A 63 -2.51 3.37 -8.72
C LEU A 63 -2.28 2.17 -9.66
N ASP A 64 -3.20 1.86 -10.56
CA ASP A 64 -3.08 0.75 -11.52
C ASP A 64 -1.99 0.95 -12.57
N SER A 65 -1.58 2.19 -12.85
CA SER A 65 -0.41 2.48 -13.67
C SER A 65 0.92 2.22 -12.95
N LEU A 66 0.94 2.14 -11.61
CA LEU A 66 2.12 1.69 -10.88
C LEU A 66 2.30 0.18 -11.06
N SER A 67 3.54 -0.22 -11.37
CA SER A 67 3.90 -1.63 -11.45
C SER A 67 3.52 -2.37 -10.16
N MET A 68 2.89 -3.54 -10.30
CA MET A 68 2.51 -4.41 -9.18
C MET A 68 3.70 -4.71 -8.26
N TRP A 69 4.91 -4.75 -8.83
CA TRP A 69 6.18 -4.94 -8.12
C TRP A 69 6.54 -3.82 -7.15
N ILE A 70 5.97 -2.63 -7.33
CA ILE A 70 6.23 -1.46 -6.49
C ILE A 70 5.10 -1.28 -5.47
N ARG A 71 3.84 -1.50 -5.86
CA ARG A 71 2.66 -1.25 -5.01
C ARG A 71 2.64 -2.12 -3.75
N GLY A 72 2.93 -3.41 -3.87
CA GLY A 72 2.95 -4.34 -2.72
C GLY A 72 3.98 -3.93 -1.67
N PRO A 73 5.27 -3.77 -2.05
CA PRO A 73 6.30 -3.31 -1.13
C PRO A 73 6.03 -1.92 -0.55
N LEU A 74 5.53 -0.98 -1.34
CA LEU A 74 5.17 0.36 -0.85
C LEU A 74 4.06 0.28 0.20
N ALA A 75 3.03 -0.54 -0.02
CA ALA A 75 1.95 -0.67 0.94
C ALA A 75 2.44 -1.18 2.30
N ILE A 76 3.36 -2.16 2.30
CA ILE A 76 3.98 -2.69 3.53
C ILE A 76 4.85 -1.63 4.20
N ALA A 77 5.66 -0.90 3.43
CA ALA A 77 6.46 0.22 3.93
C ALA A 77 5.56 1.33 4.55
N GLY A 78 4.39 1.58 3.97
CA GLY A 78 3.42 2.52 4.53
C GLY A 78 2.85 2.06 5.87
N GLY A 79 2.57 0.77 6.01
CA GLY A 79 2.21 0.17 7.29
C GLY A 79 3.31 0.37 8.34
N ALA A 80 4.57 0.16 7.97
CA ALA A 80 5.72 0.40 8.85
C ALA A 80 5.84 1.87 9.27
N TRP A 81 5.58 2.81 8.35
CA TRP A 81 5.57 4.24 8.65
C TRP A 81 4.45 4.65 9.60
N ILE A 82 3.24 4.13 9.39
CA ILE A 82 2.08 4.37 10.27
C ILE A 82 2.34 3.80 11.67
N ALA A 83 2.91 2.59 11.75
CA ALA A 83 3.37 1.97 13.01
C ALA A 83 4.54 2.73 13.67
N GLY A 84 5.14 3.66 12.94
CA GLY A 84 6.21 4.53 13.41
C GLY A 84 7.60 3.92 13.45
N LEU A 85 7.81 2.85 12.69
CA LEU A 85 9.11 2.24 12.50
C LEU A 85 10.01 3.17 11.68
N ASN A 86 10.81 3.96 12.39
CA ASN A 86 11.79 4.85 11.80
C ASN A 86 13.15 4.15 11.74
N LEU A 87 13.32 3.30 10.73
CA LEU A 87 14.60 2.65 10.48
C LEU A 87 15.60 3.63 9.83
N PRO A 88 16.90 3.51 10.12
CA PRO A 88 17.96 4.13 9.33
C PRO A 88 17.85 3.71 7.86
N ALA A 89 18.44 4.49 6.93
CA ALA A 89 18.36 4.21 5.49
C ALA A 89 18.70 2.75 5.12
N ALA A 90 19.76 2.19 5.72
CA ALA A 90 20.13 0.79 5.53
C ALA A 90 19.03 -0.18 5.98
N GLY A 91 18.42 0.05 7.14
CA GLY A 91 17.30 -0.76 7.64
C GLY A 91 16.06 -0.66 6.74
N ARG A 92 15.82 0.50 6.12
CA ARG A 92 14.72 0.66 5.16
C ARG A 92 14.93 -0.17 3.90
N VAL A 93 16.15 -0.17 3.37
CA VAL A 93 16.54 -0.97 2.21
C VAL A 93 16.45 -2.45 2.52
N THR A 94 16.92 -2.89 3.69
CA THR A 94 16.82 -4.30 4.11
C THR A 94 15.36 -4.76 4.23
N LEU A 95 14.48 -3.94 4.81
CA LEU A 95 13.05 -4.25 4.89
C LEU A 95 12.42 -4.34 3.49
N ALA A 96 12.73 -3.38 2.60
CA ALA A 96 12.24 -3.40 1.23
C ALA A 96 12.70 -4.66 0.48
N ALA A 97 13.97 -5.04 0.64
CA ALA A 97 14.54 -6.26 0.06
C ALA A 97 13.89 -7.53 0.62
N ALA A 98 13.65 -7.60 1.92
CA ALA A 98 12.95 -8.71 2.56
C ALA A 98 11.52 -8.85 2.01
N VAL A 99 10.80 -7.73 1.87
CA VAL A 99 9.44 -7.72 1.33
C VAL A 99 9.41 -8.18 -0.13
N VAL A 100 10.32 -7.68 -0.97
CA VAL A 100 10.45 -8.13 -2.37
C VAL A 100 10.78 -9.62 -2.43
N THR A 101 11.65 -10.11 -1.55
CA THR A 101 12.02 -11.53 -1.47
C THR A 101 10.82 -12.40 -1.10
N VAL A 102 10.01 -12.00 -0.12
CA VAL A 102 8.79 -12.72 0.26
C VAL A 102 7.79 -12.74 -0.89
N LEU A 103 7.60 -11.61 -1.59
CA LEU A 103 6.70 -11.57 -2.76
C LEU A 103 7.17 -12.48 -3.90
N LEU A 104 8.49 -12.54 -4.14
CA LEU A 104 9.08 -13.45 -5.11
C LEU A 104 8.90 -14.92 -4.69
N PHE A 105 9.03 -15.21 -3.40
CA PHE A 105 8.85 -16.54 -2.83
C PHE A 105 7.39 -17.03 -2.87
N GLU A 106 6.44 -16.18 -2.48
CA GLU A 106 5.00 -16.46 -2.64
C GLU A 106 4.65 -16.77 -4.10
N ARG A 107 5.25 -16.00 -5.03
CA ARG A 107 5.04 -16.21 -6.46
C ARG A 107 5.67 -17.51 -6.97
N SER A 108 6.85 -17.88 -6.49
CA SER A 108 7.47 -19.16 -6.89
C SER A 108 6.66 -20.35 -6.37
N MET A 109 6.06 -20.24 -5.18
CA MET A 109 5.17 -21.27 -4.63
C MET A 109 3.84 -21.37 -5.39
N THR A 110 3.27 -20.25 -5.85
CA THR A 110 2.03 -20.24 -6.65
C THR A 110 2.25 -20.58 -8.13
N ALA A 111 3.47 -20.40 -8.65
CA ALA A 111 3.85 -20.78 -10.02
C ALA A 111 4.29 -22.24 -10.14
N ALA A 112 4.46 -22.98 -9.03
CA ALA A 112 4.73 -24.40 -9.08
C ALA A 112 3.52 -25.12 -9.72
N PRO A 113 3.69 -25.79 -10.87
CA PRO A 113 2.60 -26.56 -11.45
C PRO A 113 2.23 -27.64 -10.45
N VAL A 114 0.96 -27.67 -10.02
CA VAL A 114 0.36 -28.84 -9.40
C VAL A 114 0.54 -29.96 -10.42
N ALA A 115 1.59 -30.76 -10.23
CA ALA A 115 1.85 -31.94 -11.03
C ALA A 115 0.61 -32.81 -10.87
N ARG A 116 -0.17 -32.85 -11.96
CA ARG A 116 -1.32 -33.72 -12.17
C ARG A 116 -0.81 -35.15 -11.98
N SER A 117 -0.89 -35.66 -10.75
CA SER A 117 -0.73 -37.08 -10.48
C SER A 117 -2.01 -37.76 -10.96
N ALA A 118 -2.06 -38.04 -12.25
CA ALA A 118 -2.94 -39.07 -12.78
C ALA A 118 -2.49 -40.41 -12.19
N ARG A 119 -3.34 -40.99 -11.34
CA ARG A 119 -3.46 -42.42 -11.16
C ARG A 119 -4.89 -42.81 -11.49
#